data_AF-A0A9W6KS24-F1
#
_entry.id   AF-A0A9W6KS24-F1
#
_cell.length_a   1.000
_cell.length_b   1.000
_cell.length_c   1.000
_cell.angle_alpha   90.00
_cell.angle_beta   90.00
_cell.angle_gamma   90.00
#
_symmetry.space_group_name_H-M   'P 1'
#
loop_
_entity.id
_entity.type
_entity.pdbx_description
1 polymer ?
#
loop_
_entity_poly.entity_id
_entity_poly.type
_entity_poly.pdbx_seq_one_letter_code
_entity_poly.pdbx_strand_id
1 'polypeptide(L)'
;MNRMTRTALAAAVAVAAALTLAAPAQAAPTLDSAKQAVDARIDKRLAALKQYDSTIADAKQLTAAHKDTLTKLVADQRAGLTALKTKVDGETTAAALRTDAQSMVNDYRVFLLTGPKVRLTAAIDTELAVAAKMADKQPGADAVKQALTGQADKLLAVRPGADADAIKSAVTPIRDAAKKAHTDLKALRKSKK
;
A
#
# COMPACT_ATOMS: atom_id res chain seq x y z
N MET A 1 -71.54 48.31 -19.26
CA MET A 1 -71.71 47.50 -20.49
C MET A 1 -71.01 46.16 -20.31
N ASN A 2 -71.81 45.10 -20.37
CA ASN A 2 -71.55 43.69 -20.72
C ASN A 2 -70.16 43.06 -20.47
N ARG A 3 -70.00 41.83 -19.96
CA ARG A 3 -70.85 40.75 -19.40
C ARG A 3 -69.89 39.57 -19.17
N MET A 4 -70.09 38.81 -18.08
CA MET A 4 -69.95 37.32 -17.98
C MET A 4 -68.52 36.72 -18.13
N THR A 5 -68.04 35.74 -17.36
CA THR A 5 -68.63 34.59 -16.64
C THR A 5 -67.54 33.99 -15.71
N ARG A 6 -67.80 33.73 -14.41
CA ARG A 6 -68.01 32.39 -13.76
C ARG A 6 -66.83 31.41 -13.99
N THR A 7 -66.21 30.72 -13.01
CA THR A 7 -66.78 29.89 -11.92
C THR A 7 -65.68 29.41 -10.96
N ALA A 8 -66.08 29.09 -9.72
CA ALA A 8 -65.34 28.66 -8.52
C ALA A 8 -64.67 27.27 -8.54
N LEU A 9 -63.75 27.03 -7.58
CA LEU A 9 -63.68 25.88 -6.63
C LEU A 9 -62.41 26.02 -5.75
N ALA A 10 -62.52 26.23 -4.43
CA ALA A 10 -62.62 25.24 -3.36
C ALA A 10 -61.29 24.58 -2.95
N ALA A 11 -61.01 24.68 -1.65
CA ALA A 11 -59.86 24.12 -0.95
C ALA A 11 -59.86 22.58 -0.93
N ALA A 12 -58.68 21.97 -1.02
CA ALA A 12 -58.46 20.59 -0.60
C ALA A 12 -57.06 20.44 0.01
N VAL A 13 -57.05 20.02 1.28
CA VAL A 13 -55.89 19.62 2.06
C VAL A 13 -55.27 18.37 1.41
N ALA A 14 -54.03 18.48 0.92
CA ALA A 14 -53.28 17.33 0.42
C ALA A 14 -52.42 16.76 1.55
N VAL A 15 -52.83 15.59 2.06
CA VAL A 15 -52.04 14.72 2.93
C VAL A 15 -50.80 14.28 2.16
N ALA A 16 -49.61 14.68 2.63
CA ALA A 16 -48.34 14.22 2.09
C ALA A 16 -48.08 12.78 2.56
N ALA A 17 -48.40 11.81 1.71
CA ALA A 17 -47.96 10.43 1.91
C ALA A 17 -46.44 10.34 1.67
N ALA A 18 -45.68 10.17 2.75
CA ALA A 18 -44.24 9.89 2.68
C ALA A 18 -44.04 8.46 2.14
N LEU A 19 -43.81 8.33 0.83
CA LEU A 19 -43.32 7.10 0.22
C LEU A 19 -41.85 6.92 0.61
N THR A 20 -41.60 6.15 1.68
CA THR A 20 -40.26 5.61 1.94
C THR A 20 -39.96 4.58 0.86
N LEU A 21 -39.27 4.99 -0.21
CA LEU A 21 -38.64 4.06 -1.16
C LEU A 21 -37.59 3.25 -0.39
N ALA A 22 -37.97 2.04 0.04
CA ALA A 22 -37.02 1.08 0.58
C ALA A 22 -35.99 0.78 -0.52
N ALA A 23 -34.74 1.14 -0.27
CA ALA A 23 -33.64 0.80 -1.17
C ALA A 23 -33.65 -0.73 -1.38
N PRO A 24 -33.50 -1.22 -2.62
CA PRO A 24 -33.52 -2.66 -2.87
C PRO A 24 -32.40 -3.31 -2.06
N ALA A 25 -32.77 -4.27 -1.21
CA ALA A 25 -31.81 -5.06 -0.44
C ALA A 25 -30.89 -5.79 -1.42
N GLN A 26 -29.61 -5.40 -1.46
CA GLN A 26 -28.61 -6.10 -2.26
C GLN A 26 -28.50 -7.53 -1.72
N ALA A 27 -28.67 -8.53 -2.61
CA ALA A 27 -28.47 -9.92 -2.24
C ALA A 27 -27.04 -10.11 -1.71
N ALA A 28 -26.91 -10.82 -0.58
CA ALA A 28 -25.61 -11.12 -0.02
C ALA A 28 -24.78 -11.94 -1.01
N PRO A 29 -23.46 -11.68 -1.15
CA PRO A 29 -22.62 -12.46 -2.03
C PRO A 29 -22.64 -13.94 -1.63
N THR A 30 -22.72 -14.82 -2.62
CA THR A 30 -22.54 -16.26 -2.41
C THR A 30 -21.11 -16.55 -1.98
N LEU A 31 -20.89 -17.68 -1.31
CA LEU A 31 -19.54 -18.10 -0.90
C LEU A 31 -18.58 -18.14 -2.11
N ASP A 32 -19.03 -18.68 -3.25
CA ASP A 32 -18.21 -18.75 -4.47
C ASP A 32 -17.84 -17.37 -5.01
N SER A 33 -18.79 -16.44 -5.06
CA SER A 33 -18.51 -15.06 -5.49
C SER A 33 -17.53 -14.36 -4.53
N ALA A 34 -17.62 -14.66 -3.23
CA ALA A 34 -16.71 -14.14 -2.24
C ALA A 34 -15.30 -14.74 -2.38
N LYS A 35 -15.17 -16.05 -2.66
CA LYS A 35 -13.90 -16.71 -2.95
C LYS A 35 -13.21 -16.07 -4.15
N GLN A 36 -13.93 -15.92 -5.26
CA GLN A 36 -13.40 -15.27 -6.48
C GLN A 36 -12.89 -13.85 -6.20
N ALA A 37 -13.59 -13.10 -5.34
CA ALA A 37 -13.16 -11.76 -4.95
C ALA A 37 -11.87 -11.77 -4.09
N VAL A 38 -11.70 -12.75 -3.20
CA VAL A 38 -10.46 -12.93 -2.41
C VAL A 38 -9.31 -13.35 -3.33
N ASP A 39 -9.56 -14.30 -4.22
CA ASP A 39 -8.60 -14.78 -5.21
C ASP A 39 -8.07 -13.66 -6.10
N ALA A 40 -8.94 -12.83 -6.67
CA ALA A 40 -8.53 -11.69 -7.48
C ALA A 40 -7.65 -10.70 -6.70
N ARG A 41 -7.83 -10.60 -5.37
CA ARG A 41 -7.00 -9.77 -4.49
C ARG A 41 -5.65 -10.42 -4.17
N ILE A 42 -5.59 -11.75 -4.08
CA ILE A 42 -4.34 -12.51 -3.96
C ILE A 42 -3.55 -12.38 -5.27
N ASP A 43 -4.18 -12.55 -6.43
CA ASP A 43 -3.53 -12.47 -7.74
C ASP A 43 -2.92 -11.08 -7.98
N LYS A 44 -3.62 -10.00 -7.59
CA LYS A 44 -3.07 -8.63 -7.62
C LYS A 44 -1.80 -8.49 -6.78
N ARG A 45 -1.73 -9.15 -5.63
CA ARG A 45 -0.53 -9.12 -4.76
C ARG A 45 0.60 -9.93 -5.37
N LEU A 46 0.32 -11.12 -5.91
CA LEU A 46 1.30 -11.95 -6.61
C LEU A 46 1.90 -11.21 -7.82
N ALA A 47 1.07 -10.52 -8.60
CA ALA A 47 1.53 -9.68 -9.71
C ALA A 47 2.44 -8.54 -9.24
N ALA A 48 2.10 -7.88 -8.13
CA ALA A 48 2.95 -6.84 -7.55
C ALA A 48 4.28 -7.38 -7.03
N LEU A 49 4.29 -8.55 -6.38
CA LEU A 49 5.51 -9.21 -5.94
C LEU A 49 6.46 -9.51 -7.10
N LYS A 50 5.93 -9.96 -8.25
CA LYS A 50 6.73 -10.15 -9.48
C LYS A 50 7.34 -8.85 -9.99
N GLN A 51 6.63 -7.72 -9.89
CA GLN A 51 7.19 -6.41 -10.23
C GLN A 51 8.28 -5.98 -9.25
N TYR A 52 8.16 -6.34 -7.98
CA TYR A 52 9.18 -6.07 -6.98
C TYR A 52 10.46 -6.87 -7.22
N ASP A 53 10.37 -8.12 -7.69
CA ASP A 53 11.55 -8.89 -8.14
C ASP A 53 12.33 -8.13 -9.23
N SER A 54 11.63 -7.60 -10.24
CA SER A 54 12.26 -6.79 -11.29
C SER A 54 12.92 -5.53 -10.70
N THR A 55 12.23 -4.85 -9.78
CA THR A 55 12.78 -3.66 -9.12
C THR A 55 14.06 -3.98 -8.35
N ILE A 56 14.11 -5.12 -7.65
CA ILE A 56 15.30 -5.59 -6.91
C ILE A 56 16.44 -5.92 -7.89
N ALA A 57 16.12 -6.57 -9.01
CA ALA A 57 17.12 -6.92 -10.02
C ALA A 57 17.74 -5.69 -10.67
N ASP A 58 16.94 -4.65 -10.94
CA ASP A 58 17.37 -3.42 -11.61
C ASP A 58 18.10 -2.43 -10.70
N ALA A 59 17.99 -2.59 -9.37
CA ALA A 59 18.58 -1.70 -8.38
C ALA A 59 20.11 -1.87 -8.27
N LYS A 60 20.86 -1.18 -9.13
CA LYS A 60 22.33 -1.31 -9.25
C LYS A 60 23.13 -0.94 -8.00
N GLN A 61 22.60 -0.08 -7.14
CA GLN A 61 23.31 0.36 -5.93
C GLN A 61 22.88 -0.44 -4.70
N LEU A 62 21.90 -1.34 -4.83
CA LEU A 62 21.44 -2.17 -3.73
C LEU A 62 22.59 -3.05 -3.23
N THR A 63 22.82 -3.07 -1.92
CA THR A 63 23.85 -3.94 -1.35
C THR A 63 23.48 -5.42 -1.55
N ALA A 64 24.48 -6.30 -1.59
CA ALA A 64 24.24 -7.74 -1.72
C ALA A 64 23.33 -8.27 -0.58
N ALA A 65 23.62 -7.87 0.67
CA ALA A 65 22.83 -8.29 1.83
C ALA A 65 21.36 -7.82 1.77
N HIS A 66 21.13 -6.57 1.37
CA HIS A 66 19.77 -6.06 1.17
C HIS A 66 19.06 -6.77 0.02
N LYS A 67 19.77 -7.04 -1.08
CA LYS A 67 19.25 -7.78 -2.24
C LYS A 67 18.80 -9.18 -1.85
N ASP A 68 19.63 -9.91 -1.11
CA ASP A 68 19.32 -11.26 -0.65
C ASP A 68 18.11 -11.25 0.29
N THR A 69 18.10 -10.31 1.25
CA THR A 69 16.98 -10.16 2.21
C THR A 69 15.66 -9.86 1.50
N LEU A 70 15.65 -8.91 0.57
CA LEU A 70 14.46 -8.53 -0.19
C LEU A 70 13.99 -9.64 -1.13
N THR A 71 14.92 -10.32 -1.81
CA THR A 71 14.61 -11.44 -2.71
C THR A 71 13.98 -12.58 -1.92
N LYS A 72 14.55 -12.92 -0.76
CA LYS A 72 13.97 -13.94 0.14
C LYS A 72 12.59 -13.53 0.63
N LEU A 73 12.42 -12.29 1.09
CA LEU A 73 11.12 -11.78 1.54
C LEU A 73 10.05 -11.90 0.45
N VAL A 74 10.36 -11.48 -0.79
CA VAL A 74 9.40 -11.55 -1.90
C VAL A 74 9.08 -13.00 -2.26
N ALA A 75 10.07 -13.90 -2.27
CA ALA A 75 9.86 -15.33 -2.51
C ALA A 75 8.98 -15.97 -1.43
N ASP A 76 9.26 -15.72 -0.14
CA ASP A 76 8.49 -16.25 0.98
C ASP A 76 7.02 -15.76 0.92
N GLN A 77 6.80 -14.47 0.62
CA GLN A 77 5.44 -13.93 0.49
C GLN A 77 4.70 -14.52 -0.70
N ARG A 78 5.38 -14.78 -1.82
CA ARG A 78 4.78 -15.43 -2.99
C ARG A 78 4.32 -16.85 -2.63
N ALA A 79 5.19 -17.62 -1.97
CA ALA A 79 4.85 -18.97 -1.51
C ALA A 79 3.65 -18.96 -0.55
N GLY A 80 3.65 -18.08 0.45
CA GLY A 80 2.55 -17.98 1.40
C GLY A 80 1.23 -17.53 0.78
N LEU A 81 1.25 -16.57 -0.15
CA LEU A 81 0.04 -16.15 -0.88
C LEU A 81 -0.50 -17.23 -1.81
N THR A 82 0.36 -18.01 -2.47
CA THR A 82 -0.07 -19.17 -3.26
C THR A 82 -0.74 -20.22 -2.37
N ALA A 83 -0.16 -20.51 -1.19
CA ALA A 83 -0.77 -21.42 -0.23
C ALA A 83 -2.12 -20.90 0.30
N LEU A 84 -2.22 -19.59 0.54
CA LEU A 84 -3.48 -18.96 0.97
C LEU A 84 -4.56 -19.07 -0.11
N LYS A 85 -4.20 -18.96 -1.39
CA LYS A 85 -5.13 -19.17 -2.51
C LYS A 85 -5.71 -20.59 -2.49
N THR A 86 -4.86 -21.60 -2.36
CA THR A 86 -5.31 -23.00 -2.22
C THR A 86 -6.23 -23.19 -1.01
N LYS A 87 -5.96 -22.49 0.10
CA LYS A 87 -6.83 -22.53 1.28
C LYS A 87 -8.21 -21.94 0.99
N VAL A 88 -8.25 -20.74 0.38
CA VAL A 88 -9.48 -20.05 -0.03
C VAL A 88 -10.35 -20.92 -0.94
N ASP A 89 -9.75 -21.63 -1.89
CA ASP A 89 -10.45 -22.56 -2.77
C ASP A 89 -11.18 -23.66 -1.98
N GLY A 90 -10.55 -24.17 -0.92
CA GLY A 90 -11.07 -25.21 -0.05
C GLY A 90 -12.11 -24.74 0.98
N GLU A 91 -12.35 -23.43 1.12
CA GLU A 91 -13.21 -22.93 2.20
C GLU A 91 -14.68 -23.31 2.03
N THR A 92 -15.34 -23.76 3.09
CA THR A 92 -16.76 -24.17 3.04
C THR A 92 -17.69 -23.22 3.80
N THR A 93 -17.13 -22.23 4.49
CA THR A 93 -17.90 -21.28 5.31
C THR A 93 -17.45 -19.84 5.06
N ALA A 94 -18.40 -18.91 5.18
CA ALA A 94 -18.11 -17.49 5.06
C ALA A 94 -17.18 -16.96 6.18
N ALA A 95 -17.25 -17.56 7.37
CA ALA A 95 -16.42 -17.17 8.52
C ALA A 95 -14.94 -17.49 8.28
N ALA A 96 -14.64 -18.71 7.82
CA ALA A 96 -13.27 -19.12 7.55
C ALA A 96 -12.69 -18.38 6.33
N LEU A 97 -13.48 -18.19 5.27
CA LEU A 97 -13.10 -17.32 4.15
C LEU A 97 -12.76 -15.88 4.60
N ARG A 98 -13.51 -15.33 5.56
CA ARG A 98 -13.25 -13.98 6.09
C ARG A 98 -11.90 -13.93 6.83
N THR A 99 -11.58 -14.95 7.63
CA THR A 99 -10.29 -15.08 8.31
C THR A 99 -9.14 -15.12 7.30
N ASP A 100 -9.29 -15.87 6.21
CA ASP A 100 -8.27 -15.95 5.16
C ASP A 100 -8.14 -14.65 4.36
N ALA A 101 -9.26 -13.97 4.10
CA ALA A 101 -9.23 -12.65 3.50
C ALA A 101 -8.50 -11.61 4.38
N GLN A 102 -8.56 -11.77 5.70
CA GLN A 102 -7.84 -10.92 6.65
C GLN A 102 -6.35 -11.24 6.72
N SER A 103 -5.97 -12.54 6.75
CA SER A 103 -4.56 -12.97 6.78
C SER A 103 -3.80 -12.47 5.54
N MET A 104 -4.45 -12.48 4.36
CA MET A 104 -3.92 -11.88 3.12
C MET A 104 -3.43 -10.43 3.31
N VAL A 105 -4.08 -9.66 4.18
CA VAL A 105 -3.69 -8.27 4.48
C VAL A 105 -2.69 -8.25 5.63
N ASN A 106 -3.02 -8.88 6.75
CA ASN A 106 -2.29 -8.72 8.01
C ASN A 106 -0.91 -9.36 7.96
N ASP A 107 -0.78 -10.53 7.33
CA ASP A 107 0.45 -11.33 7.38
C ASP A 107 1.40 -11.00 6.22
N TYR A 108 0.88 -10.45 5.13
CA TYR A 108 1.66 -10.17 3.92
C TYR A 108 1.87 -8.68 3.65
N ARG A 109 0.89 -7.81 3.95
CA ARG A 109 0.93 -6.33 3.75
C ARG A 109 1.65 -5.87 2.46
N VAL A 110 1.48 -6.59 1.34
CA VAL A 110 2.31 -6.43 0.12
C VAL A 110 2.39 -4.98 -0.37
N PHE A 111 1.28 -4.26 -0.35
CA PHE A 111 1.23 -2.87 -0.82
C PHE A 111 1.67 -1.83 0.23
N LEU A 112 1.37 -2.08 1.50
CA LEU A 112 1.61 -1.13 2.58
C LEU A 112 3.03 -1.24 3.16
N LEU A 113 3.66 -2.41 3.06
CA LEU A 113 4.97 -2.67 3.67
C LEU A 113 5.98 -3.22 2.66
N THR A 114 5.71 -4.33 1.98
CA THR A 114 6.70 -4.97 1.09
C THR A 114 7.13 -4.04 -0.04
N GLY A 115 6.18 -3.40 -0.71
CA GLY A 115 6.47 -2.43 -1.77
C GLY A 115 7.32 -1.25 -1.29
N PRO A 116 7.00 -0.61 -0.16
CA PRO A 116 7.86 0.39 0.46
C PRO A 116 9.24 -0.13 0.85
N LYS A 117 9.37 -1.34 1.43
CA LYS A 117 10.68 -1.95 1.75
C LYS A 117 11.58 -1.98 0.52
N VAL A 118 11.09 -2.55 -0.58
CA VAL A 118 11.88 -2.68 -1.82
C VAL A 118 12.33 -1.33 -2.35
N ARG A 119 11.39 -0.38 -2.49
CA ARG A 119 11.68 0.93 -3.09
C ARG A 119 12.55 1.82 -2.21
N LEU A 120 12.28 1.88 -0.91
CA LEU A 120 13.02 2.74 0.00
C LEU A 120 14.41 2.18 0.31
N THR A 121 14.57 0.86 0.46
CA THR A 121 15.91 0.28 0.63
C THR A 121 16.79 0.56 -0.60
N ALA A 122 16.27 0.39 -1.81
CA ALA A 122 16.99 0.74 -3.04
C ALA A 122 17.35 2.24 -3.12
N ALA A 123 16.43 3.12 -2.70
CA ALA A 123 16.69 4.55 -2.64
C ALA A 123 17.77 4.88 -1.60
N ILE A 124 17.67 4.36 -0.38
CA ILE A 124 18.63 4.58 0.70
C ILE A 124 20.03 4.13 0.28
N ASP A 125 20.17 2.94 -0.30
CA ASP A 125 21.47 2.44 -0.78
C ASP A 125 22.04 3.30 -1.91
N THR A 126 21.18 3.79 -2.81
CA THR A 126 21.59 4.72 -3.88
C THR A 126 22.11 6.03 -3.29
N GLU A 127 21.40 6.62 -2.33
CA GLU A 127 21.81 7.88 -1.70
C GLU A 127 23.07 7.70 -0.85
N LEU A 128 23.24 6.56 -0.17
CA LEU A 128 24.49 6.21 0.53
C LEU A 128 25.67 6.12 -0.45
N ALA A 129 25.49 5.49 -1.61
CA ALA A 129 26.53 5.39 -2.64
C ALA A 129 26.88 6.76 -3.23
N VAL A 130 25.89 7.65 -3.41
CA VAL A 130 26.11 9.03 -3.86
C VAL A 130 26.87 9.83 -2.79
N ALA A 131 26.42 9.78 -1.53
CA ALA A 131 27.08 10.46 -0.42
C ALA A 131 28.55 10.02 -0.29
N ALA A 132 28.83 8.72 -0.39
CA ALA A 132 30.19 8.19 -0.35
C ALA A 132 31.08 8.76 -1.48
N LYS A 133 30.56 8.90 -2.70
CA LYS A 133 31.30 9.51 -3.83
C LYS A 133 31.55 11.01 -3.65
N MET A 134 30.77 11.68 -2.78
CA MET A 134 30.84 13.12 -2.53
C MET A 134 31.66 13.47 -1.28
N ALA A 135 31.87 12.54 -0.35
CA ALA A 135 32.53 12.75 0.95
C ALA A 135 33.85 13.52 0.82
N ASP A 136 34.72 13.12 -0.11
CA ASP A 136 36.04 13.74 -0.29
C ASP A 136 35.99 15.18 -0.85
N LYS A 137 34.83 15.62 -1.37
CA LYS A 137 34.73 16.84 -2.20
C LYS A 137 33.72 17.86 -1.68
N GLN A 138 32.87 17.48 -0.73
CA GLN A 138 31.72 18.27 -0.29
C GLN A 138 31.53 18.13 1.23
N PRO A 139 31.87 19.17 2.02
CA PRO A 139 31.54 19.17 3.43
C PRO A 139 30.01 19.05 3.59
N GLY A 140 29.56 18.06 4.37
CA GLY A 140 28.14 17.76 4.58
C GLY A 140 27.67 16.43 3.96
N ALA A 141 28.39 15.85 3.00
CA ALA A 141 28.05 14.53 2.47
C ALA A 141 28.17 13.42 3.54
N ASP A 142 29.13 13.54 4.46
CA ASP A 142 29.25 12.62 5.60
C ASP A 142 28.07 12.68 6.56
N ALA A 143 27.51 13.88 6.79
CA ALA A 143 26.32 14.03 7.63
C ALA A 143 25.11 13.31 7.02
N VAL A 144 24.95 13.39 5.70
CA VAL A 144 23.90 12.63 4.99
C VAL A 144 24.14 11.12 5.12
N LYS A 145 25.38 10.66 4.91
CA LYS A 145 25.74 9.24 5.06
C LYS A 145 25.42 8.73 6.47
N GLN A 146 25.78 9.49 7.50
CA GLN A 146 25.50 9.15 8.89
C GLN A 146 23.98 9.07 9.15
N ALA A 147 23.19 10.01 8.62
CA ALA A 147 21.74 10.02 8.80
C ALA A 147 21.03 8.79 8.18
N LEU A 148 21.59 8.25 7.09
CA LEU A 148 21.04 7.08 6.39
C LEU A 148 21.57 5.73 6.86
N THR A 149 22.73 5.70 7.53
CA THR A 149 23.32 4.45 8.02
C THR A 149 22.33 3.69 8.90
N GLY A 150 22.11 2.41 8.57
CA GLY A 150 21.21 1.51 9.29
C GLY A 150 19.70 1.75 9.10
N GLN A 151 19.29 2.75 8.31
CA GLN A 151 17.86 2.99 8.04
C GLN A 151 17.24 1.89 7.19
N ALA A 152 17.99 1.37 6.22
CA ALA A 152 17.57 0.22 5.42
C ALA A 152 17.37 -1.03 6.28
N ASP A 153 18.29 -1.35 7.18
CA ASP A 153 18.18 -2.49 8.10
C ASP A 153 16.95 -2.37 9.01
N LYS A 154 16.73 -1.19 9.59
CA LYS A 154 15.53 -0.90 10.39
C LYS A 154 14.26 -1.13 9.58
N LEU A 155 14.22 -0.67 8.33
CA LEU A 155 13.08 -0.86 7.44
C LEU A 155 12.83 -2.34 7.16
N LEU A 156 13.89 -3.09 6.85
CA LEU A 156 13.81 -4.52 6.55
C LEU A 156 13.34 -5.32 7.77
N ALA A 157 13.65 -4.88 8.99
CA ALA A 157 13.21 -5.50 10.23
C ALA A 157 11.70 -5.28 10.55
N VAL A 158 11.04 -4.28 9.96
CA VAL A 158 9.61 -4.02 10.22
C VAL A 158 8.78 -5.23 9.77
N ARG A 159 8.01 -5.83 10.68
CA ARG A 159 7.17 -7.00 10.37
C ARG A 159 5.76 -6.57 9.96
N PRO A 160 5.08 -7.34 9.09
CA PRO A 160 3.66 -7.15 8.85
C PRO A 160 2.85 -7.50 10.13
N GLY A 161 1.62 -7.01 10.20
CA GLY A 161 0.72 -7.23 11.33
C GLY A 161 -0.63 -6.55 11.13
N ALA A 162 -1.55 -6.77 12.08
CA ALA A 162 -2.91 -6.23 12.05
C ALA A 162 -2.96 -4.70 12.25
N ASP A 163 -2.03 -4.14 13.03
CA ASP A 163 -1.94 -2.70 13.26
C ASP A 163 -1.24 -1.99 12.08
N ALA A 164 -2.04 -1.39 11.20
CA ALA A 164 -1.53 -0.65 10.06
C ALA A 164 -0.81 0.65 10.47
N ASP A 165 -1.22 1.24 11.59
CA ASP A 165 -0.72 2.54 12.03
C ASP A 165 0.60 2.40 12.76
N ALA A 166 0.79 1.31 13.52
CA ALA A 166 2.12 0.93 14.02
C ALA A 166 3.13 0.74 12.88
N ILE A 167 2.74 0.06 11.79
CA ILE A 167 3.62 -0.12 10.63
C ILE A 167 3.94 1.22 9.98
N LYS A 168 2.93 2.08 9.74
CA LYS A 168 3.16 3.41 9.17
C LYS A 168 4.05 4.26 10.07
N SER A 169 3.83 4.22 11.39
CA SER A 169 4.62 4.94 12.38
C SER A 169 6.09 4.52 12.33
N ALA A 170 6.36 3.21 12.19
CA ALA A 170 7.72 2.70 12.04
C ALA A 170 8.40 3.09 10.71
N VAL A 171 7.64 3.10 9.60
CA VAL A 171 8.19 3.38 8.25
C VAL A 171 8.35 4.88 7.96
N THR A 172 7.49 5.73 8.54
CA THR A 172 7.48 7.18 8.32
C THR A 172 8.83 7.87 8.57
N PRO A 173 9.50 7.72 9.73
CA PRO A 173 10.77 8.39 9.97
C PRO A 173 11.86 7.94 8.99
N ILE A 174 11.83 6.68 8.56
CA ILE A 174 12.78 6.14 7.58
C ILE A 174 12.57 6.79 6.20
N ARG A 175 11.32 6.88 5.75
CA ARG A 175 10.95 7.56 4.51
C ARG A 175 11.37 9.03 4.54
N ASP A 176 11.11 9.71 5.66
CA ASP A 176 11.40 11.13 5.80
C ASP A 176 12.92 11.37 5.82
N ALA A 177 13.70 10.49 6.46
CA ALA A 177 15.16 10.51 6.39
C ALA A 177 15.69 10.32 4.95
N ALA A 178 15.15 9.36 4.21
CA ALA A 178 15.51 9.14 2.80
C ALA A 178 15.18 10.37 1.92
N LYS A 179 14.00 10.98 2.10
CA LYS A 179 13.60 12.18 1.37
C LYS A 179 14.49 13.38 1.70
N LYS A 180 14.85 13.56 2.97
CA LYS A 180 15.75 14.61 3.40
C LYS A 180 17.14 14.42 2.79
N ALA A 181 17.70 13.21 2.86
CA ALA A 181 18.99 12.88 2.28
C ALA A 181 19.05 13.19 0.77
N HIS A 182 18.02 12.80 0.02
CA HIS A 182 17.91 13.16 -1.41
C HIS A 182 17.96 14.67 -1.64
N THR A 183 17.22 15.44 -0.84
CA THR A 183 17.16 16.90 -0.94
C THR A 183 18.52 17.53 -0.63
N ASP A 184 19.18 17.07 0.43
CA ASP A 184 20.49 17.56 0.86
C ASP A 184 21.57 17.26 -0.19
N LEU A 185 21.63 16.02 -0.71
CA LEU A 185 22.58 15.65 -1.76
C LEU A 185 22.35 16.44 -3.06
N LYS A 186 21.08 16.69 -3.41
CA LYS A 186 20.73 17.53 -4.56
C LYS A 186 21.21 18.97 -4.36
N ALA A 187 21.11 19.52 -3.16
CA ALA A 187 21.60 20.86 -2.84
C ALA A 187 23.13 20.95 -2.89
N LEU A 188 23.83 19.99 -2.25
CA LEU A 188 25.30 19.86 -2.29
C LEU A 188 25.83 19.76 -3.72
N ARG A 189 25.15 19.00 -4.59
CA ARG A 189 25.54 18.92 -6.00
C ARG A 189 25.42 20.25 -6.74
N LYS A 190 24.46 21.10 -6.35
CA LYS A 190 24.25 22.42 -7.00
C LYS A 190 25.25 23.46 -6.53
N SER A 191 25.69 23.45 -5.27
CA SER A 191 26.67 24.40 -4.74
C SER A 191 28.09 24.24 -5.31
N LYS A 192 28.32 23.17 -6.09
CA LYS A 192 29.58 22.95 -6.83
C LYS A 192 29.65 23.66 -8.19
N LYS A 193 28.51 24.15 -8.71
CA LYS A 193 28.46 24.95 -9.94
C LYS A 193 28.63 26.42 -9.61
#